data_AF-A0A350MQC5-F1
#
_entry.id   AF-A0A350MQC5-F1
#
_cell.length_a   1.000
_cell.length_b   1.000
_cell.length_c   1.000
_cell.angle_alpha   90.00
_cell.angle_beta   90.00
_cell.angle_gamma   90.00
#
_symmetry.space_group_name_H-M   'P 1'
#
loop_
_entity.id
_entity.type
_entity.pdbx_description
1 polymer ?
#
loop_
_entity_poly.entity_id
_entity_poly.type
_entity_poly.pdbx_seq_one_letter_code
_entity_poly.pdbx_strand_id
1 'polypeptide(L)'
;MKKKYKYYVIWEGTQPGIVDSWEECLKRVKGFPNAKYKGFYDEESAQRAFEQTPDKYLESNALFEEDQENEKSSSSEIIVPSICVDAACSGNPGILEYRGVDTSTRKQVFYQGPFKDGTNNIGEFLAIVHALALCKQKGLNIPIYSDSLNAIQWIKNRKAKTKLIQNENNKYLFELIARAENWLQNNEWNNLLLKWDTEHWGENPADFGRK
;
A
#
# COMPACT_ATOMS: atom_id res chain seq x y z
N MET A 1 5.11 -0.60 -22.99
CA MET A 1 4.83 0.68 -23.68
C MET A 1 4.08 1.58 -22.70
N LYS A 2 4.55 2.81 -22.43
CA LYS A 2 3.88 3.72 -21.49
C LYS A 2 2.50 4.09 -22.05
N LYS A 3 1.43 3.91 -21.25
CA LYS A 3 0.07 4.29 -21.67
C LYS A 3 0.04 5.80 -21.91
N LYS A 4 -0.49 6.21 -23.07
CA LYS A 4 -0.67 7.62 -23.44
C LYS A 4 -1.95 8.15 -22.79
N TYR A 5 -1.89 9.30 -22.11
CA TYR A 5 -3.08 9.98 -21.59
C TYR A 5 -4.01 10.36 -22.76
N LYS A 6 -5.30 10.17 -22.54
CA LYS A 6 -6.35 10.44 -23.53
C LYS A 6 -7.05 11.77 -23.27
N TYR A 7 -7.13 12.22 -22.04
CA TYR A 7 -7.82 13.45 -21.66
C TYR A 7 -6.89 14.36 -20.87
N TYR A 8 -7.03 15.67 -21.02
CA TYR A 8 -6.25 16.66 -20.30
C TYR A 8 -7.18 17.71 -19.72
N VAL A 9 -7.10 17.91 -18.41
CA VAL A 9 -7.85 18.93 -17.69
C VAL A 9 -6.97 20.15 -17.55
N ILE A 10 -7.51 21.32 -17.88
CA ILE A 10 -6.86 22.61 -17.74
C ILE A 10 -7.70 23.43 -16.78
N TRP A 11 -7.14 23.71 -15.61
CA TRP A 11 -7.77 24.56 -14.62
C TRP A 11 -7.34 26.03 -14.75
N GLU A 12 -6.05 26.26 -15.04
CA GLU A 12 -5.51 27.59 -15.27
C GLU A 12 -4.71 27.59 -16.58
N GLY A 13 -5.07 28.49 -17.49
CA GLY A 13 -4.54 28.58 -18.84
C GLY A 13 -5.25 29.71 -19.59
N THR A 14 -4.96 29.86 -20.89
CA THR A 14 -5.67 30.84 -21.73
C THR A 14 -7.16 30.50 -21.85
N GLN A 15 -7.51 29.22 -21.78
CA GLN A 15 -8.89 28.73 -21.74
C GLN A 15 -8.99 27.44 -20.90
N PRO A 16 -9.61 27.49 -19.71
CA PRO A 16 -9.91 26.30 -18.91
C PRO A 16 -10.88 25.33 -19.60
N GLY A 17 -10.79 24.05 -19.28
CA GLY A 17 -11.65 23.00 -19.82
C GLY A 17 -10.95 21.66 -19.97
N ILE A 18 -11.66 20.69 -20.54
CA ILE A 18 -11.16 19.34 -20.81
C ILE A 18 -10.95 19.19 -22.31
N VAL A 19 -9.83 18.59 -22.71
CA VAL A 19 -9.49 18.30 -24.10
C VAL A 19 -9.02 16.86 -24.24
N ASP A 20 -9.26 16.24 -25.39
CA ASP A 20 -8.91 14.84 -25.68
C ASP A 20 -7.54 14.70 -26.38
N SER A 21 -6.78 15.80 -26.49
CA SER A 21 -5.49 15.82 -27.15
C SER A 21 -4.46 16.69 -26.44
N TRP A 22 -3.23 16.19 -26.39
CA TRP A 22 -2.09 16.94 -25.85
C TRP A 22 -1.82 18.22 -26.64
N GLU A 23 -2.00 18.19 -27.96
CA GLU A 23 -1.77 19.35 -28.82
C GLU A 23 -2.70 20.51 -28.47
N GLU A 24 -3.96 20.22 -28.18
CA GLU A 24 -4.92 21.23 -27.77
C GLU A 24 -4.66 21.71 -26.34
N CYS A 25 -4.27 20.80 -25.43
CA CYS A 25 -3.83 21.17 -24.08
C CYS A 25 -2.66 22.15 -24.14
N LEU A 26 -1.66 21.83 -24.97
CA LEU A 26 -0.46 22.64 -25.14
C LEU A 26 -0.78 24.03 -25.68
N LYS A 27 -1.69 24.16 -26.67
CA LYS A 27 -2.13 25.47 -27.20
C LYS A 27 -2.73 26.36 -26.10
N ARG A 28 -3.39 25.75 -25.10
CA ARG A 28 -4.11 26.46 -24.04
C ARG A 28 -3.25 26.80 -22.82
N VAL A 29 -2.12 26.12 -22.62
CA VAL A 29 -1.21 26.36 -21.49
C VAL A 29 0.09 27.04 -21.88
N LYS A 30 0.52 26.92 -23.15
CA LYS A 30 1.79 27.47 -23.64
C LYS A 30 1.77 29.00 -23.61
N GLY A 31 2.70 29.58 -22.84
CA GLY A 31 2.85 31.02 -22.68
C GLY A 31 1.97 31.63 -21.58
N PHE A 32 1.17 30.82 -20.88
CA PHE A 32 0.39 31.27 -19.72
C PHE A 32 1.21 31.05 -18.43
N PRO A 33 1.51 32.08 -17.64
CA PRO A 33 2.26 31.94 -16.39
C PRO A 33 1.47 31.12 -15.37
N ASN A 34 2.11 30.15 -14.73
CA ASN A 34 1.51 29.25 -13.73
C ASN A 34 0.34 28.39 -14.23
N ALA A 35 0.33 28.01 -15.52
CA ALA A 35 -0.72 27.14 -16.05
C ALA A 35 -0.84 25.82 -15.27
N LYS A 36 -2.07 25.47 -14.90
CA LYS A 36 -2.43 24.29 -14.09
C LYS A 36 -3.17 23.29 -14.97
N TYR A 37 -2.55 22.15 -15.25
CA TYR A 37 -3.13 21.09 -16.09
C TYR A 37 -2.67 19.68 -15.68
N LYS A 38 -3.45 18.64 -15.99
CA LYS A 38 -3.12 17.22 -15.73
C LYS A 38 -3.73 16.29 -16.76
N GLY A 39 -3.02 15.20 -17.08
CA GLY A 39 -3.48 14.15 -18.00
C GLY A 39 -4.18 12.99 -17.29
N PHE A 40 -5.22 12.46 -17.92
CA PHE A 40 -6.06 11.37 -17.45
C PHE A 40 -6.25 10.32 -18.56
N TYR A 41 -6.54 9.08 -18.17
CA TYR A 41 -6.74 7.98 -19.11
C TYR A 41 -8.20 7.81 -19.54
N ASP A 42 -9.15 8.28 -18.73
CA ASP A 42 -10.60 8.20 -18.96
C ASP A 42 -11.27 9.57 -18.80
N GLU A 43 -12.42 9.72 -19.47
CA GLU A 43 -13.19 10.97 -19.54
C GLU A 43 -13.84 11.32 -18.21
N GLU A 44 -14.31 10.31 -17.48
CA GLU A 44 -15.02 10.48 -16.21
C GLU A 44 -14.10 11.02 -15.11
N SER A 45 -12.86 10.54 -15.04
CA SER A 45 -11.83 11.06 -14.14
C SER A 45 -11.42 12.48 -14.52
N ALA A 46 -11.33 12.79 -15.83
CA ALA A 46 -11.07 14.15 -16.28
C ALA A 46 -12.21 15.12 -15.89
N GLN A 47 -13.47 14.68 -16.04
CA GLN A 47 -14.64 15.47 -15.66
C GLN A 47 -14.68 15.76 -14.15
N ARG A 48 -14.50 14.70 -13.33
CA ARG A 48 -14.43 14.83 -11.87
C ARG A 48 -13.28 15.70 -11.41
N ALA A 49 -12.14 15.66 -12.10
CA ALA A 49 -11.00 16.48 -11.78
C ALA A 49 -11.23 17.95 -12.14
N PHE A 50 -11.92 18.25 -13.25
CA PHE A 50 -12.29 19.61 -13.64
C PHE A 50 -13.29 20.27 -12.67
N GLU A 51 -14.21 19.49 -12.10
CA GLU A 51 -15.17 19.95 -11.09
C GLU A 51 -14.54 20.18 -9.69
N GLN A 52 -13.30 19.75 -9.50
CA GLN A 52 -12.55 19.90 -8.25
C GLN A 52 -11.44 20.95 -8.36
N THR A 53 -10.93 21.40 -7.22
CA THR A 53 -9.85 22.40 -7.20
C THR A 53 -8.51 21.83 -7.65
N PRO A 54 -7.67 22.62 -8.33
CA PRO A 54 -6.40 22.14 -8.90
C PRO A 54 -5.40 21.69 -7.84
N ASP A 55 -5.50 22.27 -6.63
CA ASP A 55 -4.58 22.05 -5.53
C ASP A 55 -4.57 20.57 -5.10
N LYS A 56 -5.72 19.90 -5.15
CA LYS A 56 -5.82 18.44 -4.91
C LYS A 56 -5.01 17.58 -5.88
N TYR A 57 -4.74 18.09 -7.08
CA TYR A 57 -4.12 17.32 -8.17
C TYR A 57 -2.69 17.74 -8.48
N LEU A 58 -2.29 18.94 -8.03
CA LEU A 58 -1.01 19.59 -8.33
C LEU A 58 -0.11 19.75 -7.10
N GLU A 59 -0.64 19.63 -5.88
CA GLU A 59 0.17 19.51 -4.65
C GLU A 59 0.74 18.08 -4.51
N SER A 60 1.60 17.68 -5.44
CA SER A 60 2.60 16.60 -5.28
C SER A 60 3.24 16.32 -6.62
N ASN A 61 4.39 16.93 -6.86
CA ASN A 61 5.28 16.47 -7.92
C ASN A 61 5.81 15.08 -7.54
N ALA A 62 5.44 14.10 -8.38
CA ALA A 62 5.93 12.73 -8.50
C ALA A 62 5.16 11.63 -7.73
N LEU A 63 4.50 10.78 -8.54
CA LEU A 63 4.09 9.38 -8.28
C LEU A 63 2.69 9.08 -7.72
N PHE A 64 1.66 9.82 -8.15
CA PHE A 64 0.30 9.28 -8.12
C PHE A 64 -0.06 8.70 -9.49
N GLU A 65 0.46 7.51 -9.77
CA GLU A 65 -0.24 6.56 -10.65
C GLU A 65 -1.43 6.02 -9.83
N GLU A 66 -2.63 6.33 -10.32
CA GLU A 66 -3.91 5.95 -9.73
C GLU A 66 -4.02 4.43 -9.60
N ASP A 67 -4.34 3.97 -8.39
CA ASP A 67 -5.20 2.80 -8.20
C ASP A 67 -6.02 3.01 -6.93
N GLN A 68 -7.32 3.27 -7.15
CA GLN A 68 -8.43 3.02 -6.22
C GLN A 68 -8.40 3.74 -4.86
N GLU A 69 -8.68 5.05 -4.85
CA GLU A 69 -9.28 5.71 -3.68
C GLU A 69 -10.72 6.14 -4.00
N ASN A 70 -11.59 5.15 -4.15
CA ASN A 70 -13.01 5.31 -3.86
C ASN A 70 -13.23 4.70 -2.47
N GLU A 71 -12.84 5.45 -1.44
CA GLU A 71 -13.51 5.53 -0.13
C GLU A 71 -12.72 6.51 0.76
N LYS A 72 -12.87 7.82 0.48
CA LYS A 72 -12.98 8.78 1.59
C LYS A 72 -14.37 8.65 2.18
N SER A 73 -14.63 7.51 2.83
CA SER A 73 -15.53 7.47 3.96
C SER A 73 -14.65 7.50 5.19
N SER A 74 -14.78 8.56 5.96
CA SER A 74 -14.34 8.62 7.33
C SER A 74 -15.09 7.56 8.15
N SER A 75 -14.75 6.28 8.04
CA SER A 75 -15.00 5.38 9.15
C SER A 75 -13.82 5.54 10.10
N SER A 76 -14.01 6.41 11.11
CA SER A 76 -13.23 6.41 12.35
C SER A 76 -13.25 5.05 13.07
N GLU A 77 -13.98 4.07 12.56
CA GLU A 77 -14.21 2.76 13.15
C GLU A 77 -13.36 1.67 12.48
N ILE A 78 -12.81 0.79 13.32
CA ILE A 78 -12.05 -0.40 12.93
C ILE A 78 -13.01 -1.45 12.35
N ILE A 79 -12.74 -1.94 11.14
CA ILE A 79 -13.58 -2.97 10.50
C ILE A 79 -13.28 -4.33 11.12
N VAL A 80 -14.31 -5.01 11.62
CA VAL A 80 -14.23 -6.36 12.22
C VAL A 80 -15.32 -7.28 11.64
N PRO A 81 -15.10 -8.61 11.57
CA PRO A 81 -13.89 -9.34 11.95
C PRO A 81 -12.70 -9.01 11.04
N SER A 82 -11.49 -8.98 11.61
CA SER A 82 -10.24 -8.69 10.89
C SER A 82 -9.03 -9.30 11.61
N ILE A 83 -7.89 -9.31 10.90
CA ILE A 83 -6.60 -9.75 11.46
C ILE A 83 -5.64 -8.57 11.49
N CYS A 84 -5.10 -8.26 12.66
CA CYS A 84 -3.96 -7.35 12.80
C CYS A 84 -2.67 -8.16 12.76
N VAL A 85 -1.66 -7.67 12.05
CA VAL A 85 -0.33 -8.28 11.98
C VAL A 85 0.74 -7.27 12.40
N ASP A 86 1.84 -7.80 12.95
CA ASP A 86 2.99 -7.02 13.38
C ASP A 86 4.24 -7.92 13.44
N ALA A 87 5.41 -7.30 13.43
CA ALA A 87 6.69 -7.93 13.62
C ALA A 87 7.57 -7.18 14.62
N ALA A 88 8.37 -7.95 15.36
CA ALA A 88 9.40 -7.41 16.25
C ALA A 88 10.77 -7.91 15.84
N CYS A 89 11.77 -7.04 15.92
CA CYS A 89 13.16 -7.37 15.62
C CYS A 89 14.10 -6.87 16.73
N SER A 90 14.67 -7.79 17.51
CA SER A 90 15.63 -7.47 18.56
C SER A 90 17.02 -7.26 17.95
N GLY A 91 17.38 -5.99 17.74
CA GLY A 91 18.44 -5.58 16.81
C GLY A 91 17.91 -5.57 15.37
N ASN A 92 18.28 -4.59 14.56
CA ASN A 92 17.77 -4.46 13.19
C ASN A 92 18.92 -4.14 12.20
N PRO A 93 19.60 -5.16 11.64
CA PRO A 93 19.25 -6.59 11.66
C PRO A 93 19.43 -7.30 13.01
N GLY A 94 18.67 -8.38 13.25
CA GLY A 94 18.71 -9.13 14.50
C GLY A 94 17.71 -10.28 14.59
N ILE A 95 17.25 -10.61 15.80
CA ILE A 95 16.29 -11.69 16.02
C ILE A 95 14.89 -11.21 15.62
N LEU A 96 14.33 -11.80 14.57
CA LEU A 96 13.05 -11.42 13.98
C LEU A 96 11.94 -12.40 14.36
N GLU A 97 10.81 -11.89 14.82
CA GLU A 97 9.58 -12.64 15.05
C GLU A 97 8.39 -11.86 14.46
N TYR A 98 7.32 -12.55 14.08
CA TYR A 98 6.10 -11.90 13.60
C TYR A 98 4.86 -12.71 13.95
N ARG A 99 3.71 -12.04 14.03
CA ARG A 99 2.44 -12.68 14.39
C ARG A 99 1.25 -12.02 13.74
N GLY A 100 0.12 -12.73 13.81
CA GLY A 100 -1.19 -12.19 13.52
C GLY A 100 -2.15 -12.49 14.65
N VAL A 101 -3.00 -11.54 14.98
CA VAL A 101 -4.03 -11.66 16.03
C VAL A 101 -5.39 -11.31 15.47
N ASP A 102 -6.44 -11.87 16.06
CA ASP A 102 -7.80 -11.38 15.85
C ASP A 102 -7.92 -9.96 16.43
N THR A 103 -8.35 -9.00 15.61
CA THR A 103 -8.32 -7.57 15.95
C THR A 103 -9.16 -7.23 17.18
N SER A 104 -10.32 -7.89 17.38
CA SER A 104 -11.21 -7.61 18.51
C SER A 104 -10.74 -8.27 19.80
N THR A 105 -10.32 -9.53 19.73
CA THR A 105 -10.01 -10.35 20.92
C THR A 105 -8.54 -10.36 21.29
N ARG A 106 -7.65 -9.87 20.41
CA ARG A 106 -6.19 -9.96 20.51
C ARG A 106 -5.67 -11.40 20.62
N LYS A 107 -6.51 -12.40 20.34
CA LYS A 107 -6.11 -13.80 20.37
C LYS A 107 -5.18 -14.08 19.20
N GLN A 108 -4.01 -14.64 19.49
CA GLN A 108 -3.04 -15.02 18.48
C GLN A 108 -3.62 -16.07 17.52
N VAL A 109 -3.61 -15.74 16.23
CA VAL A 109 -4.03 -16.59 15.12
C VAL A 109 -2.84 -17.38 14.57
N PHE A 110 -1.68 -16.73 14.47
CA PHE A 110 -0.41 -17.36 14.11
C PHE A 110 0.77 -16.59 14.71
N TYR A 111 1.90 -17.28 14.82
CA TYR A 111 3.19 -16.73 15.23
C TYR A 111 4.31 -17.47 14.51
N GLN A 112 5.38 -16.74 14.18
CA GLN A 112 6.54 -17.25 13.45
C GLN A 112 7.83 -16.61 13.97
N GLY A 113 8.91 -17.39 13.98
CA GLY A 113 10.20 -17.00 14.54
C GLY A 113 10.50 -17.76 15.85
N PRO A 114 11.60 -17.41 16.55
CA PRO A 114 12.57 -16.40 16.16
C PRO A 114 13.42 -16.82 14.94
N PHE A 115 13.57 -15.91 13.98
CA PHE A 115 14.52 -16.03 12.87
C PHE A 115 15.78 -15.24 13.20
N LYS A 116 16.94 -15.77 12.82
CA LYS A 116 18.21 -15.06 12.99
C LYS A 116 18.44 -14.09 11.85
N ASP A 117 19.04 -12.95 12.19
CA ASP A 117 19.53 -11.94 11.25
C ASP A 117 18.47 -11.48 10.23
N GLY A 118 17.29 -11.16 10.73
CA GLY A 118 16.20 -10.55 9.98
C GLY A 118 16.12 -9.04 10.20
N THR A 119 15.18 -8.38 9.54
CA THR A 119 14.87 -6.95 9.76
C THR A 119 13.38 -6.78 10.00
N ASN A 120 13.00 -5.70 10.68
CA ASN A 120 11.58 -5.44 11.00
C ASN A 120 10.69 -5.46 9.74
N ASN A 121 11.12 -4.76 8.68
CA ASN A 121 10.37 -4.68 7.42
C ASN A 121 10.16 -6.06 6.75
N ILE A 122 11.10 -7.00 6.92
CA ILE A 122 10.93 -8.37 6.42
C ILE A 122 9.83 -9.08 7.22
N GLY A 123 9.84 -8.95 8.54
CA GLY A 123 8.81 -9.56 9.39
C GLY A 123 7.43 -9.03 9.06
N GLU A 124 7.28 -7.70 8.96
CA GLU A 124 6.03 -7.04 8.58
C GLU A 124 5.49 -7.58 7.24
N PHE A 125 6.36 -7.67 6.23
CA PHE A 125 5.99 -8.21 4.92
C PHE A 125 5.54 -9.67 5.02
N LEU A 126 6.31 -10.52 5.69
CA LEU A 126 5.98 -11.94 5.85
C LEU A 126 4.69 -12.13 6.65
N ALA A 127 4.42 -11.29 7.65
CA ALA A 127 3.20 -11.35 8.44
C ALA A 127 1.95 -11.07 7.60
N ILE A 128 2.00 -10.05 6.73
CA ILE A 128 0.88 -9.75 5.82
C ILE A 128 0.66 -10.90 4.83
N VAL A 129 1.73 -11.42 4.20
CA VAL A 129 1.60 -12.56 3.27
C VAL A 129 1.04 -13.80 3.98
N HIS A 130 1.47 -14.06 5.21
CA HIS A 130 0.94 -15.16 6.01
C HIS A 130 -0.56 -15.00 6.26
N ALA A 131 -1.01 -13.82 6.67
CA ALA A 131 -2.43 -13.55 6.89
C ALA A 131 -3.26 -13.72 5.60
N LEU A 132 -2.77 -13.20 4.46
CA LEU A 132 -3.42 -13.38 3.16
C LEU A 132 -3.52 -14.86 2.77
N ALA A 133 -2.43 -15.61 2.91
CA ALA A 133 -2.39 -17.04 2.60
C ALA A 133 -3.33 -17.85 3.51
N LEU A 134 -3.37 -17.52 4.80
CA LEU A 134 -4.25 -18.15 5.77
C LEU A 134 -5.73 -17.85 5.47
N CYS A 135 -6.07 -16.60 5.15
CA CYS A 135 -7.40 -16.19 4.75
C CYS A 135 -7.86 -16.97 3.51
N LYS A 136 -7.00 -17.06 2.47
CA LYS A 136 -7.30 -17.85 1.28
C LYS A 136 -7.51 -19.32 1.60
N GLN A 137 -6.64 -19.93 2.42
CA GLN A 137 -6.74 -21.34 2.83
C GLN A 137 -8.06 -21.63 3.55
N LYS A 138 -8.55 -20.69 4.35
CA LYS A 138 -9.78 -20.82 5.14
C LYS A 138 -11.04 -20.30 4.43
N GLY A 139 -10.91 -19.73 3.23
CA GLY A 139 -12.03 -19.08 2.52
C GLY A 139 -12.55 -17.82 3.22
N LEU A 140 -11.69 -17.10 3.97
CA LEU A 140 -12.05 -15.89 4.69
C LEU A 140 -11.79 -14.63 3.84
N ASN A 141 -12.81 -13.78 3.72
CA ASN A 141 -12.69 -12.47 3.08
C ASN A 141 -12.82 -11.35 4.11
N ILE A 142 -11.90 -11.31 5.08
CA ILE A 142 -11.84 -10.30 6.14
C ILE A 142 -10.65 -9.35 5.95
N PRO A 143 -10.72 -8.10 6.44
CA PRO A 143 -9.59 -7.17 6.35
C PRO A 143 -8.36 -7.65 7.11
N ILE A 144 -7.19 -7.23 6.62
CA ILE A 144 -5.90 -7.40 7.26
C ILE A 144 -5.32 -6.01 7.53
N TYR A 145 -4.97 -5.74 8.79
CA TYR A 145 -4.35 -4.51 9.23
C TYR A 145 -2.85 -4.70 9.49
N SER A 146 -2.03 -3.76 9.03
CA SER A 146 -0.64 -3.57 9.43
C SER A 146 -0.38 -2.08 9.60
N ASP A 147 0.46 -1.69 10.55
CA ASP A 147 0.91 -0.31 10.67
C ASP A 147 2.13 0.01 9.77
N SER A 148 2.67 -0.97 9.06
CA SER A 148 3.87 -0.83 8.22
C SER A 148 3.55 -0.44 6.78
N LEU A 149 3.71 0.85 6.45
CA LEU A 149 3.58 1.34 5.08
C LEU A 149 4.59 0.68 4.11
N ASN A 150 5.80 0.39 4.58
CA ASN A 150 6.82 -0.30 3.78
C ASN A 150 6.34 -1.69 3.35
N ALA A 151 5.80 -2.47 4.29
CA ALA A 151 5.33 -3.81 4.01
C ALA A 151 4.09 -3.79 3.11
N ILE A 152 3.12 -2.91 3.38
CA ILE A 152 1.95 -2.72 2.50
C ILE A 152 2.40 -2.41 1.07
N GLN A 153 3.39 -1.53 0.90
CA GLN A 153 3.93 -1.22 -0.43
C GLN A 153 4.62 -2.42 -1.09
N TRP A 154 5.30 -3.28 -0.33
CA TRP A 154 5.92 -4.50 -0.84
C TRP A 154 4.87 -5.54 -1.28
N ILE A 155 3.73 -5.63 -0.58
CA ILE A 155 2.60 -6.47 -0.98
C ILE A 155 1.99 -5.98 -2.30
N LYS A 156 1.72 -4.66 -2.42
CA LYS A 156 1.23 -4.04 -3.66
C LYS A 156 2.16 -4.34 -4.84
N ASN A 157 3.46 -4.26 -4.61
CA ASN A 157 4.49 -4.54 -5.62
C ASN A 157 4.75 -6.05 -5.83
N ARG A 158 4.15 -6.94 -5.02
CA ARG A 158 4.42 -8.38 -4.99
C ARG A 158 5.91 -8.73 -4.86
N LYS A 159 6.69 -7.86 -4.21
CA LYS A 159 8.17 -7.94 -4.13
C LYS A 159 8.68 -7.26 -2.86
N ALA A 160 9.48 -7.98 -2.08
CA ALA A 160 10.20 -7.43 -0.95
C ALA A 160 11.43 -6.65 -1.43
N LYS A 161 11.49 -5.35 -1.15
CA LYS A 161 12.65 -4.48 -1.49
C LYS A 161 13.63 -4.38 -0.32
N THR A 162 14.04 -5.52 0.23
CA THR A 162 15.00 -5.56 1.34
C THR A 162 16.42 -5.21 0.90
N LYS A 163 17.19 -4.57 1.80
CA LYS A 163 18.64 -4.33 1.65
C LYS A 163 19.49 -5.34 2.43
N LEU A 164 18.86 -6.24 3.19
CA LEU A 164 19.55 -7.28 3.93
C LEU A 164 20.34 -8.16 2.96
N ILE A 165 21.59 -8.49 3.30
CA ILE A 165 22.43 -9.37 2.51
C ILE A 165 22.25 -10.80 3.03
N GLN A 166 22.04 -11.73 2.11
CA GLN A 166 21.89 -13.14 2.47
C GLN A 166 23.21 -13.72 2.99
N ASN A 167 23.13 -14.50 4.06
CA ASN A 167 24.21 -15.26 4.66
C ASN A 167 23.69 -16.57 5.27
N GLU A 168 24.56 -17.34 5.91
CA GLU A 168 24.22 -18.64 6.49
C GLU A 168 23.17 -18.56 7.62
N ASN A 169 23.12 -17.46 8.37
CA ASN A 169 22.18 -17.30 9.49
C ASN A 169 20.75 -17.00 9.00
N ASN A 170 20.60 -16.29 7.90
CA ASN A 170 19.31 -15.84 7.39
C ASN A 170 18.84 -16.60 6.13
N LYS A 171 19.53 -17.69 5.73
CA LYS A 171 19.18 -18.48 4.55
C LYS A 171 17.71 -18.92 4.53
N TYR A 172 17.21 -19.47 5.64
CA TYR A 172 15.81 -19.87 5.76
C TYR A 172 14.85 -18.67 5.68
N LEU A 173 15.23 -17.51 6.19
CA LEU A 173 14.43 -16.30 6.07
C LEU A 173 14.31 -15.84 4.61
N PHE A 174 15.39 -15.91 3.83
CA PHE A 174 15.36 -15.65 2.40
C PHE A 174 14.51 -16.67 1.62
N GLU A 175 14.53 -17.95 2.02
CA GLU A 175 13.62 -18.96 1.47
C GLU A 175 12.14 -18.60 1.74
N LEU A 176 11.82 -18.10 2.94
CA LEU A 176 10.48 -17.61 3.26
C LEU A 176 10.09 -16.38 2.43
N ILE A 177 11.00 -15.43 2.22
CA ILE A 177 10.76 -14.27 1.34
C ILE A 177 10.45 -14.74 -0.08
N ALA A 178 11.27 -15.65 -0.64
CA ALA A 178 11.07 -16.16 -1.98
C ALA A 178 9.72 -16.90 -2.11
N ARG A 179 9.35 -17.71 -1.12
CA ARG A 179 8.04 -18.39 -1.06
C ARG A 179 6.89 -17.39 -0.98
N ALA A 180 7.03 -16.33 -0.19
CA ALA A 180 6.03 -15.29 -0.04
C ALA A 180 5.82 -14.51 -1.34
N GLU A 181 6.89 -14.11 -2.01
CA GLU A 181 6.83 -13.45 -3.33
C GLU A 181 6.20 -14.37 -4.39
N ASN A 182 6.59 -15.65 -4.42
CA ASN A 182 5.99 -16.62 -5.33
C ASN A 182 4.50 -16.82 -5.04
N TRP A 183 4.09 -16.85 -3.77
CA TRP A 183 2.68 -16.93 -3.40
C TRP A 183 1.93 -15.70 -3.91
N LEU A 184 2.45 -14.50 -3.67
CA LEU A 184 1.84 -13.26 -4.16
C LEU A 184 1.72 -13.25 -5.68
N GLN A 185 2.71 -13.73 -6.44
CA GLN A 185 2.64 -13.74 -7.91
C GLN A 185 1.60 -14.71 -8.47
N ASN A 186 1.38 -15.84 -7.80
CA ASN A 186 0.54 -16.93 -8.30
C ASN A 186 -0.84 -17.01 -7.64
N ASN A 187 -1.19 -16.04 -6.81
CA ASN A 187 -2.48 -16.01 -6.13
C ASN A 187 -3.17 -14.65 -6.30
N GLU A 188 -4.49 -14.72 -6.37
CA GLU A 188 -5.40 -13.58 -6.22
C GLU A 188 -6.11 -13.69 -4.87
N TRP A 189 -6.45 -12.52 -4.31
CA TRP A 189 -7.16 -12.36 -3.06
C TRP A 189 -8.07 -11.13 -3.13
N ASN A 190 -9.14 -11.14 -2.33
CA ASN A 190 -10.10 -10.04 -2.22
C ASN A 190 -10.03 -9.33 -0.86
N ASN A 191 -9.22 -9.84 0.07
CA ASN A 191 -9.05 -9.25 1.39
C ASN A 191 -8.55 -7.81 1.28
N LEU A 192 -9.20 -6.89 1.98
CA LEU A 192 -8.72 -5.52 2.13
C LEU A 192 -7.42 -5.52 2.95
N LEU A 193 -6.39 -4.86 2.43
CA LEU A 193 -5.15 -4.59 3.16
C LEU A 193 -5.16 -3.13 3.60
N LEU A 194 -5.34 -2.90 4.90
CA LEU A 194 -5.57 -1.59 5.48
C LEU A 194 -4.40 -1.15 6.37
N LYS A 195 -4.09 0.14 6.36
CA LYS A 195 -3.13 0.74 7.30
C LYS A 195 -3.81 0.86 8.67
N TRP A 196 -3.17 0.32 9.70
CA TRP A 196 -3.59 0.59 11.08
C TRP A 196 -3.23 2.03 11.44
N ASP A 197 -4.21 2.80 11.91
CA ASP A 197 -4.01 4.19 12.33
C ASP A 197 -3.56 4.24 13.81
N THR A 198 -2.26 4.14 14.01
CA THR A 198 -1.66 4.15 15.35
C THR A 198 -1.93 5.44 16.13
N GLU A 199 -2.11 6.56 15.43
CA GLU A 199 -2.37 7.87 16.06
C GLU A 199 -3.78 7.93 16.65
N HIS A 200 -4.78 7.42 15.92
CA HIS A 200 -6.18 7.48 16.35
C HIS A 200 -6.65 6.27 17.15
N TRP A 201 -6.11 5.08 16.89
CA TRP A 201 -6.56 3.83 17.52
C TRP A 201 -5.58 3.27 18.57
N GLY A 202 -4.43 3.93 18.76
CA GLY A 202 -3.36 3.46 19.63
C GLY A 202 -2.54 2.33 19.01
N GLU A 203 -1.73 1.65 19.83
CA GLU A 203 -0.85 0.58 19.36
C GLU A 203 -1.63 -0.54 18.65
N ASN A 204 -1.03 -1.03 17.56
CA ASN A 204 -1.54 -2.14 16.78
C ASN A 204 -1.84 -3.33 17.72
N PRO A 205 -3.01 -3.98 17.63
CA PRO A 205 -3.37 -5.13 18.47
C PRO A 205 -2.34 -6.27 18.44
N ALA A 206 -1.58 -6.39 17.34
CA ALA A 206 -0.51 -7.35 17.18
C ALA A 206 0.85 -6.88 17.76
N ASP A 207 0.99 -5.66 18.26
CA ASP A 207 2.24 -5.10 18.81
C ASP A 207 2.84 -5.97 19.93
N PHE A 208 4.14 -6.25 19.85
CA PHE A 208 4.85 -7.13 20.80
C PHE A 208 5.08 -6.50 22.20
N GLY A 209 4.84 -5.21 22.38
CA GLY A 209 5.00 -4.51 23.66
C GLY A 209 6.45 -4.33 24.09
N ARG A 210 7.40 -4.39 23.15
CA ARG A 210 8.85 -4.30 23.39
C ARG A 210 9.42 -3.17 22.53
N LYS A 211 9.31 -1.94 23.01
CA LYS A 211 9.99 -0.76 22.44
C LYS A 211 11.31 -0.51 23.15
#